data_AF-A0A1G1LKT1-F1
#
_entry.id   AF-A0A1G1LKT1-F1
#
_cell.length_a   1.000
_cell.length_b   1.000
_cell.length_c   1.000
_cell.angle_alpha   90.00
_cell.angle_beta   90.00
_cell.angle_gamma   90.00
#
_symmetry.space_group_name_H-M   'P 1'
#
loop_
_entity.id
_entity.type
_entity.pdbx_description
1 polymer ?
#
loop_
_entity_poly.entity_id
_entity_poly.type
_entity_poly.pdbx_seq_one_letter_code
_entity_poly.pdbx_strand_id
1 'polypeptide(L)'
;MPRNILYAALTLAALGTLAFGFSGKPELAAGWWLGIGAGLLNYSWLLSSVRRVQAGLEQEAAKSKRRLTGAFLIRYFALALVFFLALKLGRPQLGSCFVGFGSLYIVLFIDYFMRVRKQRT
;
A
#
# COMPACT_ATOMS: atom_id res chain seq x y z
N MET A 1 -2.89 12.89 -1.69
CA MET A 1 -2.20 12.18 -0.60
C MET A 1 -1.49 13.22 0.27
N PRO A 2 -1.44 13.09 1.61
CA PRO A 2 -0.73 14.06 2.45
C PRO A 2 0.77 14.02 2.14
N ARG A 3 1.39 15.19 1.98
CA ARG A 3 2.81 15.34 1.62
C ARG A 3 3.75 14.55 2.54
N ASN A 4 3.46 14.56 3.85
CA ASN A 4 4.25 13.87 4.87
C ASN A 4 4.29 12.35 4.68
N ILE A 5 3.22 11.76 4.13
CA ILE A 5 3.14 10.32 3.89
C ILE A 5 3.98 9.94 2.66
N LEU A 6 3.97 10.79 1.63
CA LEU A 6 4.85 10.61 0.48
C LEU A 6 6.31 10.68 0.92
N TYR A 7 6.67 11.65 1.77
CA TYR A 7 8.03 11.74 2.31
C TYR A 7 8.39 10.52 3.17
N ALA A 8 7.51 10.09 4.09
CA ALA A 8 7.76 8.89 4.88
C ALA A 8 7.95 7.65 4.00
N ALA A 9 7.14 7.48 2.96
CA ALA A 9 7.26 6.38 2.00
C ALA A 9 8.56 6.45 1.20
N LEU A 10 8.96 7.64 0.74
CA LEU A 10 10.22 7.85 0.03
C LEU A 10 11.44 7.61 0.93
N THR A 11 11.39 8.07 2.19
CA THR A 11 12.43 7.80 3.18
C THR A 11 12.54 6.30 3.46
N LEU A 12 11.42 5.62 3.66
CA LEU A 12 11.41 4.17 3.85
C LEU A 12 12.00 3.45 2.62
N ALA A 13 11.58 3.86 1.43
CA ALA A 13 12.06 3.29 0.18
C ALA A 13 13.58 3.48 0.00
N ALA A 14 14.09 4.68 0.29
CA ALA A 14 15.51 5.01 0.25
C ALA A 14 16.32 4.21 1.26
N LEU A 15 15.85 4.11 2.52
CA LEU A 15 16.51 3.33 3.56
C LEU A 15 16.61 1.84 3.20
N GLY A 16 15.51 1.24 2.71
CA GLY A 16 15.53 -0.16 2.28
C GLY A 16 16.44 -0.39 1.07
N THR A 17 16.42 0.52 0.09
CA THR A 17 17.30 0.44 -1.10
C THR A 17 18.78 0.53 -0.71
N LEU A 18 19.13 1.44 0.20
CA LEU A 18 20.49 1.56 0.74
C LEU A 18 20.89 0.30 1.52
N ALA A 19 20.01 -0.25 2.36
CA ALA A 19 20.27 -1.47 3.10
C ALA A 19 20.58 -2.66 2.16
N PHE A 20 19.83 -2.81 1.06
CA PHE A 20 20.12 -3.84 0.06
C PHE A 20 21.47 -3.61 -0.64
N GLY A 21 21.80 -2.35 -0.96
CA GLY A 21 23.10 -1.97 -1.51
C GLY A 21 24.27 -2.34 -0.59
N PHE A 22 24.19 -2.00 0.70
CA PHE A 22 25.22 -2.36 1.69
C PHE A 22 25.31 -3.86 1.96
N SER A 23 24.19 -4.59 1.83
CA SER A 23 24.17 -6.05 2.00
C SER A 23 24.70 -6.84 0.80
N GLY A 24 25.08 -6.16 -0.29
CA GLY A 24 25.56 -6.80 -1.52
C GLY A 24 24.48 -7.54 -2.30
N LYS A 25 23.19 -7.22 -2.06
CA LYS A 25 22.03 -7.86 -2.71
C LYS A 25 21.16 -6.88 -3.50
N PRO A 26 21.73 -6.12 -4.45
CA PRO A 26 21.00 -5.12 -5.22
C PRO A 26 19.82 -5.70 -6.01
N GLU A 27 19.87 -6.99 -6.37
CA GLU A 27 18.80 -7.71 -7.06
C GLU A 27 17.48 -7.77 -6.26
N LEU A 28 17.53 -7.57 -4.93
CA LEU A 28 16.35 -7.51 -4.07
C LEU A 28 15.66 -6.14 -4.10
N ALA A 29 16.34 -5.10 -4.61
CA ALA A 29 15.78 -3.75 -4.68
C ALA A 29 14.55 -3.72 -5.60
N ALA A 30 14.54 -4.50 -6.68
CA ALA A 30 13.38 -4.58 -7.58
C ALA A 30 12.13 -5.09 -6.84
N GLY A 31 12.28 -6.16 -6.05
CA GLY A 31 11.20 -6.68 -5.21
C GLY A 31 10.74 -5.66 -4.17
N TRP A 32 11.69 -5.00 -3.50
CA TRP A 32 11.42 -3.96 -2.51
C TRP A 32 10.58 -2.80 -3.06
N TRP A 33 10.96 -2.28 -4.23
CA TRP A 33 10.26 -1.18 -4.88
C TRP A 33 8.85 -1.59 -5.33
N LEU A 34 8.66 -2.83 -5.80
CA LEU A 34 7.33 -3.36 -6.07
C LEU A 34 6.47 -3.42 -4.80
N GLY A 35 7.05 -3.83 -3.68
CA GLY A 35 6.39 -3.85 -2.37
C GLY A 35 5.96 -2.46 -1.89
N ILE A 36 6.89 -1.50 -1.92
CA ILE A 36 6.62 -0.08 -1.60
C ILE A 36 5.52 0.47 -2.51
N GLY A 37 5.62 0.23 -3.83
CA GLY A 37 4.63 0.68 -4.81
C GLY A 37 3.24 0.09 -4.55
N ALA A 38 3.16 -1.21 -4.29
CA ALA A 38 1.91 -1.88 -3.90
C ALA A 38 1.33 -1.28 -2.62
N GLY A 39 2.15 -1.00 -1.61
CA GLY A 39 1.71 -0.39 -0.36
C GLY A 39 1.13 1.02 -0.56
N LEU A 40 1.77 1.83 -1.40
CA LEU A 40 1.29 3.18 -1.76
C LEU A 40 -0.03 3.14 -2.52
N LEU A 41 -0.14 2.28 -3.54
CA LEU A 41 -1.37 2.07 -4.30
C LEU A 41 -2.51 1.65 -3.37
N ASN A 42 -2.24 0.66 -2.52
CA ASN A 42 -3.18 0.13 -1.54
C ASN A 42 -3.73 1.22 -0.60
N TYR A 43 -2.85 2.09 -0.09
CA TYR A 43 -3.23 3.17 0.81
C TYR A 43 -3.93 4.34 0.10
N SER A 44 -3.51 4.70 -1.11
CA SER A 44 -4.19 5.75 -1.90
C SER A 44 -5.64 5.37 -2.20
N TRP A 45 -5.90 4.09 -2.53
CA TRP A 45 -7.24 3.56 -2.68
C TRP A 45 -8.02 3.54 -1.37
N LEU A 46 -7.38 3.16 -0.25
CA LEU A 46 -8.01 3.21 1.08
C LEU A 46 -8.46 4.63 1.43
N LEU A 47 -7.58 5.63 1.30
CA LEU A 47 -7.91 7.04 1.53
C LEU A 47 -9.03 7.54 0.62
N SER A 48 -9.02 7.17 -0.66
CA SER A 48 -10.06 7.54 -1.62
C SER A 48 -11.42 6.93 -1.24
N SER A 49 -11.43 5.70 -0.72
CA SER A 49 -12.64 5.05 -0.22
C SER A 49 -13.16 5.76 1.04
N VAL A 50 -12.30 6.07 2.00
CA VAL A 50 -12.66 6.76 3.25
C VAL A 50 -13.19 8.17 2.99
N ARG A 51 -12.56 8.94 2.10
CA ARG A 51 -13.05 10.27 1.70
C ARG A 51 -14.42 10.20 1.03
N ARG A 52 -14.67 9.18 0.21
CA ARG A 52 -15.97 8.98 -0.44
C ARG A 52 -17.06 8.58 0.56
N VAL A 53 -16.71 7.82 1.59
CA VAL A 53 -17.63 7.49 2.69
C VAL A 53 -17.91 8.74 3.54
N GLN A 54 -16.90 9.55 3.87
CA GLN A 54 -17.07 10.79 4.63
C GLN A 54 -17.81 11.89 3.86
N ALA A 55 -17.71 11.93 2.54
CA ALA A 55 -18.40 12.90 1.69
C ALA A 55 -19.90 12.60 1.49
N GLY A 56 -20.50 11.69 2.27
CA GLY A 56 -21.96 11.53 2.32
C GLY A 56 -22.57 10.66 1.22
N LEU A 57 -21.87 9.65 0.69
CA LEU A 57 -22.49 8.62 -0.15
C LEU A 57 -23.36 7.61 0.66
N GLU A 58 -24.15 8.11 1.61
CA GLU A 58 -25.13 7.31 2.36
C GLU A 58 -26.42 7.02 1.55
N GLN A 59 -26.59 7.59 0.35
CA GLN A 59 -27.86 7.52 -0.39
C GLN A 59 -28.09 6.31 -1.33
N GLU A 60 -27.17 5.34 -1.46
CA GLU A 60 -27.41 4.15 -2.30
C GLU A 60 -26.95 2.83 -1.64
N ALA A 61 -27.41 2.49 -0.44
CA ALA A 61 -26.96 1.31 0.31
C ALA A 61 -27.03 -0.05 -0.44
N ALA A 62 -27.95 -0.22 -1.41
CA ALA A 62 -28.08 -1.45 -2.20
C ALA A 62 -27.19 -1.49 -3.47
N LYS A 63 -27.02 -0.36 -4.18
CA LYS A 63 -26.09 -0.21 -5.32
C LYS A 63 -24.62 -0.14 -4.86
N SER A 64 -24.43 0.37 -3.65
CA SER A 64 -23.16 0.52 -2.95
C SER A 64 -22.46 -0.81 -2.67
N LYS A 65 -23.19 -1.87 -2.29
CA LYS A 65 -22.59 -3.18 -1.96
C LYS A 65 -21.84 -3.80 -3.14
N ARG A 66 -22.45 -3.86 -4.34
CA ARG A 66 -21.79 -4.37 -5.57
C ARG A 66 -20.59 -3.52 -5.98
N ARG A 67 -20.70 -2.19 -5.85
CA ARG A 67 -19.63 -1.26 -6.22
C ARG A 67 -18.45 -1.29 -5.24
N LEU A 68 -18.73 -1.47 -3.95
CA LEU A 68 -17.73 -1.72 -2.91
C LEU A 68 -17.02 -3.05 -3.16
N THR A 69 -17.77 -4.14 -3.40
CA THR A 69 -17.18 -5.45 -3.71
C THR A 69 -16.31 -5.40 -4.97
N GLY A 70 -16.74 -4.69 -6.02
CA GLY A 70 -15.93 -4.50 -7.24
C GLY A 70 -14.65 -3.72 -6.98
N ALA A 71 -14.70 -2.64 -6.18
CA ALA A 71 -13.52 -1.87 -5.80
C ALA A 71 -12.55 -2.70 -4.93
N PHE A 72 -13.06 -3.54 -4.04
CA PHE A 72 -12.25 -4.49 -3.27
C PHE A 72 -11.61 -5.55 -4.17
N LEU A 73 -12.37 -6.16 -5.09
CA LEU A 73 -11.85 -7.14 -6.04
C LEU A 73 -10.72 -6.57 -6.91
N ILE A 74 -10.92 -5.38 -7.48
CA ILE A 74 -9.89 -4.70 -8.29
C ILE A 74 -8.63 -4.45 -7.44
N ARG A 75 -8.81 -4.08 -6.17
CA ARG A 75 -7.69 -3.86 -5.25
C ARG A 75 -6.88 -5.12 -4.98
N TYR A 76 -7.56 -6.22 -4.65
CA TYR A 76 -6.91 -7.51 -4.42
C TYR A 76 -6.31 -8.07 -5.72
N PHE A 77 -6.95 -7.85 -6.86
CA PHE A 77 -6.41 -8.24 -8.16
C PHE A 77 -5.13 -7.48 -8.50
N ALA A 78 -5.09 -6.16 -8.29
CA ALA A 78 -3.89 -5.37 -8.51
C ALA A 78 -2.76 -5.75 -7.55
N LEU A 79 -3.06 -6.01 -6.27
CA LEU A 79 -2.07 -6.54 -5.33
C LEU A 79 -1.55 -7.91 -5.78
N ALA A 80 -2.44 -8.82 -6.14
CA ALA A 80 -2.08 -10.15 -6.64
C ALA A 80 -1.22 -10.05 -7.90
N LEU A 81 -1.52 -9.11 -8.81
CA LEU A 81 -0.73 -8.84 -10.00
C LEU A 81 0.69 -8.37 -9.65
N VAL A 82 0.85 -7.46 -8.67
CA VAL A 82 2.17 -7.00 -8.22
C VAL A 82 2.96 -8.14 -7.56
N PHE A 83 2.34 -8.96 -6.72
CA PHE A 83 2.99 -10.14 -6.14
C PHE A 83 3.33 -11.19 -7.19
N PHE A 84 2.50 -11.36 -8.22
CA PHE A 84 2.78 -12.24 -9.34
C PHE A 84 3.95 -11.74 -10.20
N LEU A 85 4.04 -10.42 -10.44
CA LEU A 85 5.20 -9.79 -11.07
C LEU A 85 6.48 -10.01 -10.25
N ALA A 86 6.40 -9.85 -8.92
CA ALA A 86 7.52 -10.14 -8.03
C ALA A 86 7.93 -11.62 -8.07
N LEU A 87 6.97 -12.54 -8.14
CA LEU A 87 7.21 -13.97 -8.33
C LEU A 87 7.90 -14.30 -9.64
N LYS A 88 7.55 -13.62 -10.73
CA LYS A 88 8.20 -13.79 -12.04
C LYS A 88 9.65 -13.31 -12.04
N LEU A 89 9.99 -12.31 -11.23
CA LEU A 89 11.36 -11.86 -11.02
C LEU A 89 12.18 -12.83 -10.15
N GLY A 90 11.52 -13.62 -9.31
CA GLY A 90 12.11 -14.72 -8.55
C GLY A 90 11.59 -14.81 -7.12
N ARG A 91 11.79 -15.98 -6.49
CA ARG A 91 11.44 -16.23 -5.08
C ARG A 91 12.06 -15.20 -4.10
N PRO A 92 13.34 -14.81 -4.21
CA PRO A 92 13.90 -13.84 -3.28
C PRO A 92 13.33 -12.42 -3.48
N GLN A 93 12.95 -12.05 -4.71
CA GLN A 93 12.29 -10.79 -5.03
C GLN A 93 10.87 -10.74 -4.47
N LEU A 94 10.15 -11.86 -4.48
CA LEU A 94 8.85 -11.96 -3.78
C LEU A 94 9.00 -11.69 -2.28
N GLY A 95 10.02 -12.28 -1.64
CA GLY A 95 10.30 -12.04 -0.22
C GLY A 95 10.55 -10.56 0.06
N SER A 96 11.44 -9.93 -0.71
CA SER A 96 11.72 -8.49 -0.62
C SER A 96 10.47 -7.62 -0.85
N CYS A 97 9.61 -8.03 -1.78
CA CYS A 97 8.32 -7.38 -2.06
C CYS A 97 7.36 -7.44 -0.85
N PHE A 98 7.24 -8.60 -0.19
CA PHE A 98 6.44 -8.70 1.03
C PHE A 98 6.98 -7.83 2.16
N VAL A 99 8.30 -7.78 2.34
CA VAL A 99 8.92 -6.94 3.37
C VAL A 99 8.65 -5.46 3.08
N GLY A 100 8.86 -4.99 1.84
CA GLY A 100 8.58 -3.60 1.44
C GLY A 100 7.10 -3.22 1.53
N PHE A 101 6.22 -4.14 1.15
CA PHE A 101 4.78 -3.96 1.32
C PHE A 101 4.41 -3.86 2.80
N GLY A 102 4.89 -4.79 3.62
CA GLY A 102 4.59 -4.86 5.06
C GLY A 102 5.10 -3.65 5.83
N SER A 103 6.34 -3.22 5.57
CA SER A 103 6.94 -2.07 6.25
C SER A 103 6.15 -0.79 5.97
N LEU A 104 5.69 -0.61 4.73
CA LEU A 104 4.87 0.53 4.36
C LEU A 104 3.43 0.39 4.90
N TYR A 105 2.87 -0.82 4.84
CA TYR A 105 1.52 -1.10 5.32
C TYR A 105 1.36 -0.76 6.80
N ILE A 106 2.34 -1.12 7.65
CA ILE A 106 2.32 -0.81 9.09
C ILE A 106 2.33 0.71 9.33
N VAL A 107 3.24 1.44 8.69
CA VAL A 107 3.35 2.91 8.83
C VAL A 107 2.02 3.58 8.44
N LEU A 108 1.44 3.13 7.34
CA LEU A 108 0.20 3.67 6.80
C LEU A 108 -1.04 3.27 7.60
N PHE A 109 -1.03 2.08 8.19
CA PHE A 109 -2.06 1.62 9.12
C PHE A 109 -2.06 2.42 10.42
N ILE A 110 -0.88 2.72 10.97
CA ILE A 110 -0.72 3.57 12.17
C ILE A 110 -1.24 4.99 11.88
N ASP A 111 -0.85 5.60 10.75
CA ASP A 111 -1.36 6.92 10.36
C ASP A 111 -2.89 6.91 10.21
N TYR A 112 -3.46 5.88 9.58
CA TYR A 112 -4.91 5.74 9.48
C TYR A 112 -5.58 5.64 10.86
N PHE A 113 -5.05 4.80 11.74
CA PHE A 113 -5.59 4.63 13.10
C PHE A 113 -5.54 5.93 13.90
N MET A 114 -4.44 6.69 13.81
CA MET A 114 -4.31 8.00 14.44
C MET A 114 -5.33 9.01 13.91
N ARG A 115 -5.56 9.06 12.60
CA ARG A 115 -6.57 9.95 11.99
C ARG A 115 -7.98 9.61 12.46
N VAL A 116 -8.33 8.33 12.51
CA VAL A 116 -9.64 7.88 12.99
C VAL A 116 -9.83 8.20 14.47
N ARG A 117 -8.80 8.00 15.31
CA ARG A 117 -8.85 8.35 16.73
C ARG A 117 -9.09 9.85 16.92
N LYS A 118 -8.34 10.70 16.21
CA LYS A 118 -8.47 12.16 16.28
C LYS A 118 -9.84 12.68 15.80
N GLN A 119 -10.56 11.91 14.98
CA GLN A 119 -11.92 12.25 14.55
C GLN A 119 -13.01 11.83 15.54
N ARG A 120 -12.69 10.96 16.50
CA ARG A 120 -13.63 10.49 17.54
C ARG A 120 -13.42 11.16 18.91
N THR A 121 -12.40 12.00 19.05
CA THR A 121 -12.12 12.80 20.27
C THR A 121 -12.39 14.25 19.97
#